data_AF-A0A670YY94-F1
#
_entry.id   AF-A0A670YY94-F1
#
_cell.length_a   1.000
_cell.length_b   1.000
_cell.length_c   1.000
_cell.angle_alpha   90.00
_cell.angle_beta   90.00
_cell.angle_gamma   90.00
#
_symmetry.space_group_name_H-M   'P 1'
#
loop_
_entity.id
_entity.type
_entity.pdbx_description
1 polymer ?
#
loop_
_entity_poly.entity_id
_entity_poly.type
_entity_poly.pdbx_seq_one_letter_code
_entity_poly.pdbx_strand_id
1 'polypeptide(L)'
;GLRPVAASWGGLIDTHPLGIRPQLLLPRNPNGRPSPLPPAREPRKISLHKGSSGLGFNIVGGEDGEGIFVSFILAGGPADLSGELRRGDRILSVNGVNLRNATHEQAAAALKRAGQTVTIVAQYRPEEYSRFESKIHDLREQMMNSSMSSGSGSLRTSEKRSLYVRALFDYDRTRDSCLPSQGLSFSYGDILHVINASDDEWWQARLVTPHGESEQIGVIPSKKRVEKKERARLKTVKFHARTGMIESNRLIKTKRKKSFRLSRKFPFYKSKENLAQESSGQEQGVTSNTSDSESSSKGQEDTILSYEPVTRQEIHYARPVIVLGPMKDRVNDDLISEFPHKFGSCVPHTTRPRRENEVDGQDYHFVASREQMEKDIQDSKFIEAGQFNDNLYGTSVQSVRAVAERGKHCILDVSGNAIKRLQQAQLYPVAIFIKPKTIEALMEMNRRQTYEQANKVFDKAMKLEQEFGEYFTAIVQGDSLEEIYSKIKQIIEDQSGHYIWIPSSEKL
;
A
#
# COMPACT_ATOMS: atom_id res chain seq x y z
N GLY A 1 58.12 -48.02 5.46
CA GLY A 1 59.12 -47.14 4.80
C GLY A 1 58.47 -45.84 4.39
N LEU A 2 59.28 -44.83 4.03
CA LEU A 2 58.88 -43.56 3.39
C LEU A 2 57.80 -42.71 4.11
N ARG A 3 58.23 -42.11 5.24
CA ARG A 3 58.06 -40.66 5.54
C ARG A 3 59.40 -39.95 5.21
N PRO A 4 59.55 -38.61 5.35
CA PRO A 4 58.57 -37.54 5.60
C PRO A 4 58.26 -36.80 4.27
N VAL A 5 57.93 -35.51 4.09
CA VAL A 5 57.78 -34.25 4.88
C VAL A 5 56.66 -33.44 4.17
N ALA A 6 55.99 -32.41 4.71
CA ALA A 6 55.96 -31.69 6.00
C ALA A 6 54.48 -31.28 6.26
N ALA A 7 53.96 -30.69 7.36
CA ALA A 7 54.46 -29.89 8.48
C ALA A 7 54.83 -28.41 8.13
N SER A 8 54.45 -27.38 8.89
CA SER A 8 53.80 -27.34 10.21
C SER A 8 52.92 -26.09 10.44
N TRP A 9 51.84 -26.31 11.20
CA TRP A 9 51.09 -25.42 12.10
C TRP A 9 51.60 -24.01 12.42
N GLY A 10 50.66 -23.08 12.61
CA GLY A 10 50.84 -21.83 13.36
C GLY A 10 49.57 -20.99 13.34
N GLY A 11 48.79 -20.98 14.43
CA GLY A 11 47.59 -20.15 14.57
C GLY A 11 47.62 -19.30 15.84
N LEU A 12 46.95 -18.16 15.81
CA LEU A 12 46.60 -17.40 17.02
C LEU A 12 45.27 -16.65 16.80
N ILE A 13 44.60 -16.33 17.90
CA ILE A 13 43.33 -15.60 17.97
C ILE A 13 43.65 -14.18 18.41
N ASP A 14 43.08 -13.15 17.76
CA ASP A 14 42.89 -11.85 18.42
C ASP A 14 41.76 -11.01 17.79
N THR A 15 41.42 -9.89 18.43
CA THR A 15 40.08 -9.27 18.35
C THR A 15 39.97 -7.94 17.56
N HIS A 16 38.89 -7.82 16.76
CA HIS A 16 38.12 -6.60 16.43
C HIS A 16 38.85 -5.37 15.76
N PRO A 17 38.12 -4.34 15.22
CA PRO A 17 36.74 -4.27 14.71
C PRO A 17 36.60 -3.60 13.31
N LEU A 18 35.35 -3.39 12.86
CA LEU A 18 34.86 -2.39 11.88
C LEU A 18 35.41 -2.38 10.44
N GLY A 19 34.54 -2.74 9.50
CA GLY A 19 34.84 -2.86 8.07
C GLY A 19 34.85 -1.56 7.25
N ILE A 20 35.16 -1.76 5.95
CA ILE A 20 35.02 -0.81 4.84
C ILE A 20 34.51 -1.61 3.62
N ARG A 21 33.57 -1.05 2.84
CA ARG A 21 33.17 -1.62 1.54
C ARG A 21 34.27 -1.37 0.49
N PRO A 22 34.54 -2.31 -0.44
CA PRO A 22 35.51 -2.06 -1.51
C PRO A 22 35.04 -0.91 -2.41
N GLN A 23 35.86 0.14 -2.51
CA GLN A 23 35.63 1.22 -3.47
C GLN A 23 36.06 0.78 -4.87
N LEU A 24 35.28 1.16 -5.88
CA LEU A 24 35.63 0.95 -7.28
C LEU A 24 36.87 1.76 -7.65
N LEU A 25 37.93 1.06 -8.07
CA LEU A 25 39.20 1.66 -8.48
C LEU A 25 39.06 2.38 -9.82
N LEU A 26 39.18 3.71 -9.82
CA LEU A 26 39.33 4.49 -11.04
C LEU A 26 40.74 4.29 -11.65
N PRO A 27 40.88 4.28 -12.99
CA PRO A 27 42.17 4.07 -13.64
C PRO A 27 43.16 5.21 -13.36
N ARG A 28 44.43 4.85 -13.15
CA ARG A 28 45.52 5.80 -12.88
C ARG A 28 46.34 6.09 -14.15
N ASN A 29 46.80 7.34 -14.27
CA ASN A 29 47.79 7.74 -15.28
C ASN A 29 49.21 7.27 -14.85
N PRO A 30 50.20 7.08 -15.74
CA PRO A 30 51.47 6.44 -15.43
C PRO A 30 52.28 7.04 -14.25
N ASN A 31 52.11 8.33 -13.97
CA ASN A 31 52.85 9.05 -12.91
C ASN A 31 52.13 9.06 -11.55
N GLY A 32 51.17 8.17 -11.31
CA GLY A 32 50.64 7.82 -9.99
C GLY A 32 49.78 8.86 -9.25
N ARG A 33 49.79 10.13 -9.68
CA ARG A 33 48.92 11.20 -9.14
C ARG A 33 47.47 11.01 -9.60
N PRO A 34 46.46 11.37 -8.77
CA PRO A 34 45.11 11.56 -9.27
C PRO A 34 45.11 12.67 -10.31
N SER A 35 44.49 12.43 -11.46
CA SER A 35 44.22 13.50 -12.42
C SER A 35 43.21 14.48 -11.79
N PRO A 36 43.44 15.80 -11.89
CA PRO A 36 42.36 16.75 -11.75
C PRO A 36 41.30 16.40 -12.80
N LEU A 37 40.05 16.22 -12.38
CA LEU A 37 38.93 16.27 -13.32
C LEU A 37 39.01 17.62 -14.04
N PRO A 38 38.96 17.66 -15.39
CA PRO A 38 39.01 18.92 -16.12
C PRO A 38 37.88 19.85 -15.64
N PRO A 39 38.11 21.17 -15.58
CA PRO A 39 37.19 22.11 -14.96
C PRO A 39 35.79 21.92 -15.55
N ALA A 40 34.82 21.61 -14.68
CA ALA A 40 33.56 20.97 -15.03
C ALA A 40 32.53 21.90 -15.70
N ARG A 41 32.98 22.76 -16.62
CA ARG A 41 32.20 23.78 -17.33
C ARG A 41 32.46 23.81 -18.84
N GLU A 42 33.36 22.99 -19.40
CA GLU A 42 33.52 22.90 -20.86
C GLU A 42 32.50 21.95 -21.51
N PRO A 43 32.07 22.21 -22.77
CA PRO A 43 31.19 21.30 -23.51
C PRO A 43 31.87 19.95 -23.83
N ARG A 44 31.28 18.86 -23.36
CA ARG A 44 31.70 17.48 -23.64
C ARG A 44 30.94 16.95 -24.86
N LYS A 45 31.63 16.19 -25.73
CA LYS A 45 31.02 15.45 -26.84
C LYS A 45 30.88 13.98 -26.43
N ILE A 46 29.65 13.55 -26.25
CA ILE A 46 29.21 12.26 -25.70
C ILE A 46 28.64 11.41 -26.84
N SER A 47 28.84 10.09 -26.84
CA SER A 47 28.27 9.20 -27.88
C SER A 47 27.51 8.03 -27.26
N LEU A 48 26.18 8.08 -27.37
CA LEU A 48 25.27 7.05 -26.81
C LEU A 48 24.67 6.18 -27.92
N HIS A 49 24.57 4.88 -27.66
CA HIS A 49 23.79 3.97 -28.49
C HIS A 49 22.38 3.78 -27.91
N LYS A 50 21.37 3.68 -28.78
CA LYS A 50 19.99 3.45 -28.35
C LYS A 50 19.79 2.00 -27.88
N GLY A 51 19.43 1.81 -26.62
CA GLY A 51 18.91 0.55 -26.11
C GLY A 51 17.45 0.32 -26.54
N SER A 52 16.88 -0.80 -26.13
CA SER A 52 15.47 -1.16 -26.40
C SER A 52 14.46 -0.14 -25.86
N SER A 53 14.82 0.61 -24.82
CA SER A 53 14.04 1.70 -24.21
C SER A 53 14.50 3.11 -24.63
N GLY A 54 15.38 3.23 -25.63
CA GLY A 54 15.96 4.51 -26.08
C GLY A 54 17.29 4.84 -25.40
N LEU A 55 17.51 6.10 -25.02
CA LEU A 55 18.81 6.59 -24.53
C LEU A 55 18.97 6.56 -23.00
N GLY A 56 17.89 6.35 -22.24
CA GLY A 56 17.94 6.29 -20.78
C GLY A 56 18.14 7.63 -20.07
N PHE A 57 17.66 8.75 -20.62
CA PHE A 57 17.61 10.04 -19.92
C PHE A 57 16.40 10.89 -20.34
N ASN A 58 15.97 11.80 -19.48
CA ASN A 58 14.87 12.74 -19.73
C ASN A 58 15.40 14.16 -19.92
N ILE A 59 14.68 14.98 -20.70
CA ILE A 59 14.97 16.40 -20.91
C ILE A 59 13.86 17.31 -20.37
N VAL A 60 14.22 18.53 -19.98
CA VAL A 60 13.32 19.62 -19.56
C VAL A 60 13.82 20.96 -20.11
N GLY A 61 13.00 22.01 -20.00
CA GLY A 61 13.28 23.33 -20.56
C GLY A 61 12.97 23.42 -22.06
N GLY A 62 13.38 24.53 -22.70
CA GLY A 62 12.96 24.88 -24.06
C GLY A 62 11.64 25.67 -24.13
N GLU A 63 11.22 26.28 -23.02
CA GLU A 63 10.13 27.25 -22.90
C GLU A 63 10.73 28.60 -22.46
N ASP A 64 10.13 29.74 -22.83
CA ASP A 64 10.61 31.11 -22.51
C ASP A 64 12.10 31.42 -22.84
N GLY A 65 12.73 30.65 -23.74
CA GLY A 65 14.15 30.76 -24.06
C GLY A 65 15.10 30.04 -23.08
N GLU A 66 14.56 29.31 -22.10
CA GLU A 66 15.33 28.44 -21.20
C GLU A 66 16.05 27.33 -21.99
N GLY A 67 17.24 26.95 -21.51
CA GLY A 67 18.01 25.86 -22.14
C GLY A 67 17.33 24.50 -22.05
N ILE A 68 17.73 23.57 -22.93
CA ILE A 68 17.39 22.16 -22.80
C ILE A 68 18.35 21.52 -21.80
N PHE A 69 17.84 20.93 -20.71
CA PHE A 69 18.65 20.29 -19.66
C PHE A 69 18.27 18.83 -19.44
N VAL A 70 19.25 18.01 -19.04
CA VAL A 70 19.03 16.63 -18.57
C VAL A 70 18.48 16.67 -17.15
N SER A 71 17.23 16.25 -16.95
CA SER A 71 16.56 16.24 -15.63
C SER A 71 16.72 14.93 -14.87
N PHE A 72 16.82 13.81 -15.60
CA PHE A 72 16.87 12.47 -15.02
C PHE A 72 17.70 11.55 -15.93
N ILE A 73 18.37 10.58 -15.31
CA ILE A 73 19.09 9.50 -15.98
C ILE A 73 18.58 8.19 -15.39
N LEU A 74 18.21 7.27 -16.27
CA LEU A 74 17.69 5.94 -15.93
C LEU A 74 18.86 5.03 -15.57
N ALA A 75 18.93 4.62 -14.30
CA ALA A 75 19.94 3.67 -13.82
C ALA A 75 19.93 2.38 -14.67
N GLY A 76 21.11 1.91 -15.09
CA GLY A 76 21.28 0.79 -16.02
C GLY A 76 20.89 1.08 -17.48
N GLY A 77 20.42 2.29 -17.81
CA GLY A 77 20.18 2.75 -19.18
C GLY A 77 21.47 3.20 -19.89
N PRO A 78 21.47 3.38 -21.22
CA PRO A 78 22.68 3.70 -21.98
C PRO A 78 23.43 4.96 -21.53
N ALA A 79 22.71 6.01 -21.11
CA ALA A 79 23.33 7.22 -20.55
C ALA A 79 24.03 6.96 -19.20
N ASP A 80 23.43 6.15 -18.32
CA ASP A 80 24.01 5.77 -17.02
C ASP A 80 25.25 4.90 -17.20
N LEU A 81 25.15 3.87 -18.04
CA LEU A 81 26.26 2.97 -18.39
C LEU A 81 27.44 3.69 -19.08
N SER A 82 27.20 4.85 -19.70
CA SER A 82 28.28 5.68 -20.25
C SER A 82 29.05 6.47 -19.17
N GLY A 83 28.38 6.86 -18.08
CA GLY A 83 28.91 7.80 -17.07
C GLY A 83 29.19 9.24 -17.55
N GLU A 84 29.12 9.53 -18.86
CA GLU A 84 29.56 10.83 -19.43
C GLU A 84 28.50 11.95 -19.27
N LEU A 85 27.23 11.57 -19.26
CA LEU A 85 26.07 12.46 -19.13
C LEU A 85 25.56 12.47 -17.68
N ARG A 86 25.14 13.64 -17.18
CA ARG A 86 24.73 13.84 -15.77
C ARG A 86 23.50 14.77 -15.67
N ARG A 87 22.67 14.61 -14.63
CA ARG A 87 21.59 15.57 -14.32
C ARG A 87 22.16 16.97 -14.15
N GLY A 88 21.56 17.96 -14.79
CA GLY A 88 22.07 19.34 -14.86
C GLY A 88 23.07 19.60 -15.99
N ASP A 89 23.34 18.64 -16.88
CA ASP A 89 23.95 18.94 -18.18
C ASP A 89 22.95 19.67 -19.09
N ARG A 90 23.35 20.83 -19.63
CA ARG A 90 22.64 21.55 -20.69
C ARG A 90 23.04 20.97 -22.05
N ILE A 91 22.06 20.53 -22.84
CA ILE A 91 22.29 19.99 -24.19
C ILE A 91 22.44 21.15 -25.19
N LEU A 92 23.58 21.18 -25.89
CA LEU A 92 23.92 22.22 -26.85
C LEU A 92 23.72 21.76 -28.31
N SER A 93 23.88 20.47 -28.60
CA SER A 93 23.52 19.88 -29.90
C SER A 93 23.33 18.36 -29.85
N VAL A 94 22.61 17.82 -30.84
CA VAL A 94 22.38 16.38 -31.06
C VAL A 94 22.60 16.05 -32.53
N ASN A 95 23.51 15.12 -32.85
CA ASN A 95 23.93 14.77 -34.22
C ASN A 95 24.20 16.00 -35.12
N GLY A 96 24.80 17.05 -34.56
CA GLY A 96 25.09 18.32 -35.24
C GLY A 96 23.94 19.35 -35.24
N VAL A 97 22.69 18.95 -34.96
CA VAL A 97 21.55 19.86 -34.80
C VAL A 97 21.76 20.71 -33.53
N ASN A 98 21.88 22.03 -33.68
CA ASN A 98 22.07 22.97 -32.56
C ASN A 98 20.77 23.09 -31.74
N LEU A 99 20.87 22.90 -30.42
CA LEU A 99 19.72 22.92 -29.50
C LEU A 99 19.79 24.03 -28.43
N ARG A 100 20.80 24.93 -28.50
CA ARG A 100 21.02 25.99 -27.49
C ARG A 100 19.78 26.85 -27.15
N ASN A 101 18.98 27.12 -28.19
CA ASN A 101 17.76 27.94 -28.17
C ASN A 101 16.57 27.17 -28.79
N ALA A 102 16.60 25.83 -28.80
CA ALA A 102 15.54 25.02 -29.39
C ALA A 102 14.39 24.82 -28.40
N THR A 103 13.16 24.65 -28.91
CA THR A 103 12.02 24.30 -28.05
C THR A 103 12.11 22.86 -27.54
N HIS A 104 11.37 22.55 -26.48
CA HIS A 104 11.27 21.18 -25.96
C HIS A 104 10.94 20.15 -27.07
N GLU A 105 9.95 20.46 -27.91
CA GLU A 105 9.53 19.60 -29.01
C GLU A 105 10.64 19.40 -30.07
N GLN A 106 11.38 20.47 -30.39
CA GLN A 106 12.49 20.40 -31.35
C GLN A 106 13.64 19.54 -30.82
N ALA A 107 13.98 19.66 -29.54
CA ALA A 107 14.99 18.82 -28.89
C ALA A 107 14.55 17.36 -28.79
N ALA A 108 13.30 17.10 -28.39
CA ALA A 108 12.72 15.77 -28.38
C ALA A 108 12.66 15.16 -29.79
N ALA A 109 12.35 15.95 -30.82
CA ALA A 109 12.35 15.51 -32.21
C ALA A 109 13.77 15.18 -32.72
N ALA A 110 14.78 15.98 -32.35
CA ALA A 110 16.17 15.70 -32.68
C ALA A 110 16.66 14.38 -32.05
N LEU A 111 16.40 14.15 -30.76
CA LEU A 111 16.74 12.90 -30.06
C LEU A 111 15.98 11.69 -30.60
N LYS A 112 14.71 11.86 -31.00
CA LYS A 112 13.91 10.80 -31.64
C LYS A 112 14.42 10.45 -33.04
N ARG A 113 14.68 11.45 -33.89
CA ARG A 113 15.16 11.28 -35.29
C ARG A 113 16.63 10.86 -35.39
N ALA A 114 17.46 11.12 -34.38
CA ALA A 114 18.81 10.58 -34.33
C ALA A 114 18.76 9.05 -34.44
N GLY A 115 19.71 8.45 -35.17
CA GLY A 115 19.70 7.02 -35.46
C GLY A 115 20.07 6.13 -34.27
N GLN A 116 20.56 4.93 -34.57
CA GLN A 116 21.01 3.96 -33.55
C GLN A 116 22.17 4.48 -32.67
N THR A 117 22.96 5.42 -33.20
CA THR A 117 24.01 6.14 -32.49
C THR A 117 23.66 7.63 -32.42
N VAL A 118 23.82 8.22 -31.24
CA VAL A 118 23.45 9.61 -30.93
C VAL A 118 24.63 10.32 -30.28
N THR A 119 25.25 11.21 -31.04
CA THR A 119 26.27 12.14 -30.57
C THR A 119 25.61 13.35 -29.94
N ILE A 120 25.85 13.59 -28.65
CA ILE A 120 25.33 14.73 -27.90
C ILE A 120 26.49 15.65 -27.54
N VAL A 121 26.35 16.97 -27.73
CA VAL A 121 27.25 17.94 -27.09
C VAL A 121 26.52 18.54 -25.90
N ALA A 122 27.08 18.34 -24.71
CA ALA A 122 26.46 18.72 -23.44
C ALA A 122 27.45 19.45 -22.53
N GLN A 123 26.99 20.43 -21.76
CA GLN A 123 27.80 21.24 -20.87
C GLN A 123 27.20 21.22 -19.45
N TYR A 124 27.99 20.86 -18.45
CA TYR A 124 27.49 20.80 -17.07
C TYR A 124 27.21 22.21 -16.54
N ARG A 125 25.95 22.46 -16.14
CA ARG A 125 25.43 23.77 -15.74
C ARG A 125 24.50 23.65 -14.51
N PRO A 126 24.99 23.10 -13.38
CA PRO A 126 24.15 22.88 -12.20
C PRO A 126 23.56 24.17 -11.64
N GLU A 127 24.23 25.32 -11.80
CA GLU A 127 23.75 26.62 -11.31
C GLU A 127 22.63 27.20 -12.18
N GLU A 128 22.66 26.97 -13.50
CA GLU A 128 21.53 27.32 -14.39
C GLU A 128 20.36 26.36 -14.15
N TYR A 129 20.65 25.06 -14.07
CA TYR A 129 19.64 24.01 -13.85
C TYR A 129 18.92 24.15 -12.52
N SER A 130 19.63 24.46 -11.43
CA SER A 130 19.03 24.69 -10.10
C SER A 130 18.09 25.90 -10.10
N ARG A 131 18.46 26.99 -10.79
CA ARG A 131 17.56 28.16 -10.97
C ARG A 131 16.32 27.82 -11.79
N PHE A 132 16.47 27.00 -12.83
CA PHE A 132 15.35 26.49 -13.61
C PHE A 132 14.42 25.62 -12.75
N GLU A 133 14.96 24.70 -11.94
CA GLU A 133 14.14 23.90 -11.00
C GLU A 133 13.43 24.76 -9.96
N SER A 134 14.09 25.78 -9.38
CA SER A 134 13.44 26.75 -8.49
C SER A 134 12.31 27.51 -9.20
N LYS A 135 12.57 28.08 -10.38
CA LYS A 135 11.55 28.80 -11.17
C LYS A 135 10.32 27.93 -11.48
N ILE A 136 10.53 26.66 -11.85
CA ILE A 136 9.44 25.69 -12.08
C ILE A 136 8.71 25.32 -10.78
N HIS A 137 9.42 25.26 -9.64
CA HIS A 137 8.81 25.05 -8.34
C HIS A 137 7.93 26.24 -7.94
N ASP A 138 8.47 27.46 -8.02
CA ASP A 138 7.79 28.71 -7.67
C ASP A 138 6.54 28.93 -8.53
N LEU A 139 6.59 28.65 -9.84
CA LEU A 139 5.39 28.71 -10.70
C LEU A 139 4.34 27.65 -10.33
N ARG A 140 4.76 26.42 -9.97
CA ARG A 140 3.83 25.39 -9.51
C ARG A 140 3.17 25.76 -8.19
N GLU A 141 3.93 26.30 -7.24
CA GLU A 141 3.39 26.83 -5.99
C GLU A 141 2.44 28.00 -6.23
N GLN A 142 2.77 28.94 -7.12
CA GLN A 142 1.86 30.05 -7.45
C GLN A 142 0.55 29.56 -8.10
N MET A 143 0.60 28.54 -8.95
CA MET A 143 -0.60 27.92 -9.53
C MET A 143 -1.43 27.11 -8.51
N MET A 144 -0.81 26.60 -7.44
CA MET A 144 -1.48 25.85 -6.38
C MET A 144 -2.00 26.77 -5.25
N ASN A 145 -1.28 27.84 -4.92
CA ASN A 145 -1.55 28.74 -3.79
C ASN A 145 -2.58 29.84 -4.12
N SER A 146 -3.56 29.53 -4.99
CA SER A 146 -4.75 30.37 -5.19
C SER A 146 -5.71 30.35 -3.98
N SER A 147 -5.35 29.65 -2.89
CA SER A 147 -6.02 29.71 -1.59
C SER A 147 -5.04 29.45 -0.43
N MET A 148 -4.87 30.45 0.44
CA MET A 148 -4.09 30.44 1.70
C MET A 148 -2.54 30.40 1.57
N SER A 149 -1.86 30.88 2.62
CA SER A 149 -0.53 31.52 2.49
C SER A 149 0.64 30.78 3.14
N SER A 150 1.80 30.87 2.47
CA SER A 150 3.15 31.11 3.02
C SER A 150 3.67 30.26 4.19
N GLY A 151 4.60 29.35 3.90
CA GLY A 151 5.56 28.79 4.87
C GLY A 151 6.96 28.69 4.26
N SER A 152 7.95 29.42 4.79
CA SER A 152 9.31 29.43 4.22
C SER A 152 10.11 28.18 4.62
N GLY A 153 10.31 27.27 3.67
CA GLY A 153 11.05 26.02 3.87
C GLY A 153 12.56 26.16 3.64
N SER A 154 13.35 26.28 4.71
CA SER A 154 14.82 26.25 4.61
C SER A 154 15.31 24.88 4.11
N LEU A 155 16.06 24.88 3.01
CA LEU A 155 16.53 23.66 2.34
C LEU A 155 17.66 22.96 3.13
N ARG A 156 17.30 22.25 4.20
CA ARG A 156 18.17 21.27 4.85
C ARG A 156 18.13 19.97 4.06
N THR A 157 19.29 19.52 3.58
CA THR A 157 19.45 18.20 2.96
C THR A 157 19.29 17.11 4.01
N SER A 158 18.05 16.69 4.27
CA SER A 158 17.81 15.45 5.00
C SER A 158 18.53 14.31 4.29
N GLU A 159 19.16 13.45 5.07
CA GLU A 159 19.55 12.12 4.60
C GLU A 159 18.29 11.43 4.05
N LYS A 160 18.46 10.64 2.98
CA LYS A 160 17.35 9.90 2.38
C LYS A 160 16.88 8.82 3.36
N ARG A 161 15.87 9.13 4.16
CA ARG A 161 15.12 8.12 4.93
C ARG A 161 14.54 7.11 3.94
N SER A 162 14.86 5.83 4.16
CA SER A 162 14.27 4.73 3.39
C SER A 162 12.79 4.62 3.72
N LEU A 163 11.94 4.88 2.73
CA LEU A 163 10.49 4.83 2.89
C LEU A 163 10.01 3.39 2.63
N TYR A 164 9.49 2.74 3.65
CA TYR A 164 8.85 1.43 3.53
C TYR A 164 7.33 1.58 3.64
N VAL A 165 6.59 0.87 2.79
CA VAL A 165 5.13 0.84 2.82
C VAL A 165 4.60 -0.59 2.77
N ARG A 166 3.48 -0.82 3.44
CA ARG A 166 2.62 -1.99 3.24
C ARG A 166 1.59 -1.68 2.15
N ALA A 167 1.45 -2.56 1.19
CA ALA A 167 0.38 -2.51 0.20
C ALA A 167 -0.95 -2.97 0.82
N LEU A 168 -2.02 -2.19 0.67
CA LEU A 168 -3.37 -2.56 1.13
C LEU A 168 -4.29 -2.99 -0.03
N PHE A 169 -3.72 -3.32 -1.19
CA PHE A 169 -4.45 -3.76 -2.39
C PHE A 169 -3.53 -4.60 -3.30
N ASP A 170 -4.12 -5.45 -4.14
CA ASP A 170 -3.39 -6.20 -5.16
C ASP A 170 -3.11 -5.35 -6.41
N TYR A 171 -1.87 -5.38 -6.90
CA TYR A 171 -1.48 -4.74 -8.15
C TYR A 171 -0.82 -5.71 -9.12
N ASP A 172 -1.49 -5.93 -10.26
CA ASP A 172 -0.96 -6.68 -11.38
C ASP A 172 -0.61 -5.75 -12.54
N ARG A 173 0.69 -5.64 -12.83
CA ARG A 173 1.26 -4.88 -13.95
C ARG A 173 0.68 -5.25 -15.32
N THR A 174 0.16 -6.46 -15.52
CA THR A 174 -0.43 -6.86 -16.82
C THR A 174 -1.80 -6.19 -17.07
N ARG A 175 -2.42 -5.64 -16.03
CA ARG A 175 -3.78 -5.04 -16.07
C ARG A 175 -3.78 -3.50 -16.11
N ASP A 176 -2.63 -2.83 -16.06
CA ASP A 176 -2.53 -1.37 -16.24
C ASP A 176 -1.80 -1.03 -17.55
N SER A 177 -2.58 -0.77 -18.60
CA SER A 177 -2.08 -0.40 -19.93
C SER A 177 -1.47 1.01 -20.02
N CYS A 178 -1.46 1.78 -18.92
CA CYS A 178 -0.83 3.10 -18.83
C CYS A 178 0.54 3.06 -18.12
N LEU A 179 1.04 1.87 -17.79
CA LEU A 179 2.34 1.63 -17.17
C LEU A 179 3.50 2.15 -18.05
N PRO A 180 4.41 3.01 -17.54
CA PRO A 180 5.43 3.67 -18.37
C PRO A 180 6.69 2.83 -18.64
N SER A 181 6.95 1.78 -17.85
CA SER A 181 8.19 0.98 -17.92
C SER A 181 8.01 -0.40 -17.27
N GLN A 182 9.10 -1.04 -16.81
CA GLN A 182 9.03 -2.31 -16.06
C GLN A 182 8.27 -2.13 -14.73
N GLY A 183 7.00 -2.53 -14.73
CA GLY A 183 6.15 -2.53 -13.54
C GLY A 183 6.50 -3.66 -12.57
N LEU A 184 6.33 -3.39 -11.28
CA LEU A 184 6.44 -4.37 -10.20
C LEU A 184 5.02 -4.76 -9.77
N SER A 185 4.65 -6.04 -9.90
CA SER A 185 3.42 -6.57 -9.31
C SER A 185 3.63 -6.86 -7.82
N PHE A 186 2.57 -6.76 -7.02
CA PHE A 186 2.53 -7.07 -5.59
C PHE A 186 1.10 -7.40 -5.15
N SER A 187 0.95 -8.03 -3.99
CA SER A 187 -0.33 -8.42 -3.39
C SER A 187 -0.65 -7.59 -2.13
N TYR A 188 -1.88 -7.69 -1.64
CA TYR A 188 -2.23 -7.19 -0.31
C TYR A 188 -1.27 -7.75 0.77
N GLY A 189 -0.76 -6.88 1.64
CA GLY A 189 0.12 -7.22 2.75
C GLY A 189 1.62 -7.15 2.43
N ASP A 190 2.00 -7.13 1.15
CA ASP A 190 3.40 -7.02 0.72
C ASP A 190 4.05 -5.74 1.23
N ILE A 191 5.33 -5.86 1.61
CA ILE A 191 6.16 -4.73 2.03
C ILE A 191 7.02 -4.27 0.86
N LEU A 192 7.00 -2.96 0.60
CA LEU A 192 7.69 -2.32 -0.52
C LEU A 192 8.64 -1.25 0.00
N HIS A 193 9.92 -1.34 -0.37
CA HIS A 193 10.86 -0.23 -0.18
C HIS A 193 10.71 0.73 -1.36
N VAL A 194 10.16 1.91 -1.10
CA VAL A 194 10.01 3.00 -2.07
C VAL A 194 11.33 3.75 -2.20
N ILE A 195 12.02 3.53 -3.31
CA ILE A 195 13.33 4.10 -3.64
C ILE A 195 13.19 5.54 -4.18
N ASN A 196 12.07 5.82 -4.86
CA ASN A 196 11.72 7.16 -5.31
C ASN A 196 10.20 7.38 -5.37
N ALA A 197 9.73 8.43 -4.69
CA ALA A 197 8.33 8.86 -4.68
C ALA A 197 8.11 10.22 -5.39
N SER A 198 9.11 10.75 -6.12
CA SER A 198 9.09 12.11 -6.68
C SER A 198 8.10 12.36 -7.83
N ASP A 199 7.44 11.32 -8.33
CA ASP A 199 6.47 11.41 -9.41
C ASP A 199 5.05 11.16 -8.87
N ASP A 200 4.14 12.01 -9.32
CA ASP A 200 2.79 12.17 -8.80
C ASP A 200 1.86 10.99 -9.17
N GLU A 201 2.23 10.18 -10.17
CA GLU A 201 1.46 9.03 -10.66
C GLU A 201 2.21 7.69 -10.51
N TRP A 202 3.55 7.67 -10.51
CA TRP A 202 4.35 6.43 -10.55
C TRP A 202 5.58 6.45 -9.63
N TRP A 203 5.62 5.55 -8.65
CA TRP A 203 6.76 5.41 -7.73
C TRP A 203 7.70 4.29 -8.17
N GLN A 204 8.98 4.41 -7.82
CA GLN A 204 9.97 3.33 -8.00
C GLN A 204 10.17 2.59 -6.68
N ALA A 205 9.99 1.28 -6.68
CA ALA A 205 10.07 0.46 -5.48
C ALA A 205 10.65 -0.94 -5.76
N ARG A 206 10.88 -1.69 -4.68
CA ARG A 206 11.19 -3.12 -4.70
C ARG A 206 10.47 -3.86 -3.56
N LEU A 207 10.18 -5.14 -3.78
CA LEU A 207 9.61 -6.03 -2.76
C LEU A 207 10.62 -6.30 -1.64
N VAL A 208 10.13 -6.37 -0.40
CA VAL A 208 10.88 -6.75 0.79
C VAL A 208 10.31 -8.08 1.31
N THR A 209 11.11 -9.13 1.21
CA THR A 209 10.78 -10.49 1.65
C THR A 209 11.33 -10.76 3.06
N PRO A 210 10.91 -11.84 3.75
CA PRO A 210 11.55 -12.28 4.99
C PRO A 210 13.06 -12.56 4.86
N HIS A 211 13.53 -12.91 3.64
CA HIS A 211 14.93 -13.15 3.34
C HIS A 211 15.72 -11.88 2.95
N GLY A 212 15.05 -10.73 2.82
CA GLY A 212 15.67 -9.45 2.45
C GLY A 212 14.97 -8.74 1.29
N GLU A 213 15.55 -7.60 0.89
CA GLU A 213 15.04 -6.77 -0.20
C GLU A 213 15.42 -7.36 -1.57
N SER A 214 14.46 -7.43 -2.49
CA SER A 214 14.69 -7.94 -3.85
C SER A 214 15.65 -7.06 -4.65
N GLU A 215 16.47 -7.67 -5.50
CA GLU A 215 17.29 -6.92 -6.47
C GLU A 215 16.42 -6.27 -7.57
N GLN A 216 15.21 -6.79 -7.81
CA GLN A 216 14.30 -6.23 -8.81
C GLN A 216 13.66 -4.92 -8.33
N ILE A 217 14.16 -3.82 -8.86
CA ILE A 217 13.48 -2.51 -8.83
C ILE A 217 12.45 -2.47 -9.98
N GLY A 218 11.27 -1.92 -9.71
CA GLY A 218 10.25 -1.68 -10.72
C GLY A 218 9.32 -0.53 -10.36
N VAL A 219 8.37 -0.24 -11.24
CA VAL A 219 7.40 0.86 -11.08
C VAL A 219 6.08 0.36 -10.48
N ILE A 220 5.60 1.07 -9.47
CA ILE A 220 4.30 0.88 -8.81
C ILE A 220 3.45 2.15 -8.95
N PRO A 221 2.11 2.09 -8.95
CA PRO A 221 1.28 3.29 -8.98
C PRO A 221 1.45 4.10 -7.68
N SER A 222 1.52 5.43 -7.76
CA SER A 222 1.61 6.30 -6.57
C SER A 222 0.36 6.20 -5.69
N LYS A 223 0.48 6.52 -4.40
CA LYS A 223 -0.68 6.65 -3.49
C LYS A 223 -1.79 7.54 -4.08
N LYS A 224 -1.39 8.70 -4.61
CA LYS A 224 -2.25 9.68 -5.27
C LYS A 224 -2.99 9.11 -6.49
N ARG A 225 -2.31 8.31 -7.33
CA ARG A 225 -2.90 7.62 -8.49
C ARG A 225 -3.92 6.56 -8.07
N VAL A 226 -3.59 5.73 -7.08
CA VAL A 226 -4.49 4.69 -6.54
C VAL A 226 -5.77 5.34 -6.00
N GLU A 227 -5.63 6.35 -5.13
CA GLU A 227 -6.78 7.01 -4.48
C GLU A 227 -7.63 7.84 -5.45
N LYS A 228 -7.03 8.42 -6.48
CA LYS A 228 -7.73 9.09 -7.59
C LYS A 228 -8.56 8.09 -8.41
N LYS A 229 -8.01 6.90 -8.69
CA LYS A 229 -8.65 5.80 -9.44
C LYS A 229 -9.81 5.20 -8.64
N GLU A 230 -9.60 4.90 -7.37
CA GLU A 230 -10.63 4.29 -6.51
C GLU A 230 -11.75 5.27 -6.14
N ARG A 231 -11.43 6.53 -5.85
CA ARG A 231 -12.44 7.58 -5.63
C ARG A 231 -13.29 7.85 -6.88
N ALA A 232 -12.74 7.65 -8.09
CA ALA A 232 -13.51 7.67 -9.33
C ALA A 232 -14.37 6.41 -9.52
N ARG A 233 -13.86 5.22 -9.14
CA ARG A 233 -14.63 3.96 -9.14
C ARG A 233 -15.84 4.01 -8.20
N LEU A 234 -15.67 4.55 -7.00
CA LEU A 234 -16.75 4.71 -6.01
C LEU A 234 -17.81 5.73 -6.48
N LYS A 235 -17.37 6.84 -7.11
CA LYS A 235 -18.28 7.83 -7.74
C LYS A 235 -18.99 7.34 -9.00
N THR A 236 -18.63 6.19 -9.55
CA THR A 236 -19.28 5.60 -10.72
C THR A 236 -20.57 4.89 -10.31
N VAL A 237 -21.71 5.53 -10.55
CA VAL A 237 -23.04 5.03 -10.18
C VAL A 237 -23.27 3.62 -10.73
N LYS A 238 -23.29 2.62 -9.84
CA LYS A 238 -23.74 1.27 -10.16
C LYS A 238 -25.23 1.28 -10.44
N PHE A 239 -25.60 1.29 -11.72
CA PHE A 239 -26.97 1.00 -12.16
C PHE A 239 -27.33 -0.45 -11.83
N HIS A 240 -27.87 -0.66 -10.63
CA HIS A 240 -28.46 -1.93 -10.24
C HIS A 240 -29.79 -2.09 -10.99
N ALA A 241 -29.72 -2.67 -12.19
CA ALA A 241 -30.90 -3.17 -12.88
C ALA A 241 -31.55 -4.23 -11.99
N ARG A 242 -32.68 -3.89 -11.36
CA ARG A 242 -33.47 -4.86 -10.61
C ARG A 242 -34.04 -5.88 -11.61
N THR A 243 -33.50 -7.10 -11.60
CA THR A 243 -34.06 -8.24 -12.32
C THR A 243 -35.34 -8.69 -11.63
N GLY A 244 -36.40 -7.89 -11.78
CA GLY A 244 -37.77 -8.26 -11.43
C GLY A 244 -38.34 -9.22 -12.47
N MET A 245 -39.12 -10.19 -12.03
CA MET A 245 -39.78 -11.17 -12.91
C MET A 245 -40.75 -10.48 -13.87
N ILE A 246 -40.63 -10.79 -15.17
CA ILE A 246 -41.76 -10.77 -16.11
C ILE A 246 -41.66 -12.04 -16.96
N GLU A 247 -42.71 -12.85 -16.92
CA GLU A 247 -42.83 -14.06 -17.74
C GLU A 247 -43.45 -13.77 -19.11
N SER A 248 -43.11 -14.62 -20.08
CA SER A 248 -43.88 -14.91 -21.31
C SER A 248 -44.03 -13.84 -22.41
N ASN A 249 -43.55 -14.23 -23.60
CA ASN A 249 -44.07 -13.89 -24.93
C ASN A 249 -44.02 -12.44 -25.46
N ARG A 250 -43.00 -12.13 -26.29
CA ARG A 250 -43.18 -12.03 -27.76
C ARG A 250 -41.88 -11.93 -28.59
N LEU A 251 -42.05 -12.10 -29.90
CA LEU A 251 -41.06 -12.34 -30.97
C LEU A 251 -39.80 -11.44 -30.99
N ILE A 252 -38.69 -12.07 -31.38
CA ILE A 252 -37.44 -11.45 -31.85
C ILE A 252 -37.66 -10.75 -33.21
N LYS A 253 -37.39 -9.44 -33.31
CA LYS A 253 -36.94 -8.77 -34.55
C LYS A 253 -35.91 -7.67 -34.24
N THR A 254 -35.03 -7.39 -35.21
CA THR A 254 -33.80 -6.60 -35.04
C THR A 254 -33.96 -5.11 -35.38
N LYS A 255 -33.15 -4.22 -34.74
CA LYS A 255 -32.29 -3.21 -35.44
C LYS A 255 -31.48 -2.27 -34.51
N ARG A 256 -30.17 -2.22 -34.79
CA ARG A 256 -29.20 -1.09 -34.78
C ARG A 256 -29.18 -0.02 -33.67
N LYS A 257 -27.99 0.13 -33.08
CA LYS A 257 -27.42 1.34 -32.43
C LYS A 257 -27.86 2.69 -33.07
N LYS A 258 -28.13 3.69 -32.23
CA LYS A 258 -27.68 5.09 -32.41
C LYS A 258 -27.30 5.70 -31.04
N SER A 259 -26.41 6.69 -31.06
CA SER A 259 -26.05 7.49 -29.88
C SER A 259 -26.90 8.76 -29.79
N PHE A 260 -26.98 9.34 -28.58
CA PHE A 260 -27.56 10.67 -28.35
C PHE A 260 -26.47 11.65 -27.92
N ARG A 261 -26.49 12.87 -28.48
CA ARG A 261 -25.62 13.99 -28.08
C ARG A 261 -26.44 14.99 -27.25
N LEU A 262 -25.80 15.64 -26.27
CA LEU A 262 -26.42 16.69 -25.48
C LEU A 262 -26.50 18.02 -26.27
N SER A 263 -27.63 18.71 -26.12
CA SER A 263 -27.75 20.16 -26.24
C SER A 263 -28.79 20.64 -25.21
N ARG A 264 -28.36 21.22 -24.08
CA ARG A 264 -28.23 22.68 -23.91
C ARG A 264 -29.48 23.48 -24.31
N LYS A 265 -30.30 23.87 -23.34
CA LYS A 265 -30.46 25.27 -22.86
C LYS A 265 -31.62 25.40 -21.86
N PHE A 266 -31.40 26.13 -20.77
CA PHE A 266 -32.47 26.78 -20.00
C PHE A 266 -32.95 28.05 -20.75
N PRO A 267 -34.23 28.40 -20.58
CA PRO A 267 -34.60 29.80 -20.31
C PRO A 267 -35.13 29.97 -18.87
N PHE A 268 -35.29 31.23 -18.45
CA PHE A 268 -35.65 31.64 -17.08
C PHE A 268 -36.63 32.84 -17.14
N TYR A 269 -37.35 33.09 -16.04
CA TYR A 269 -38.05 34.34 -15.68
C TYR A 269 -39.52 34.65 -16.14
N LYS A 270 -40.41 34.62 -15.13
CA LYS A 270 -41.40 35.64 -14.68
C LYS A 270 -42.49 36.25 -15.60
N SER A 271 -43.75 36.03 -15.16
CA SER A 271 -44.68 37.05 -14.60
C SER A 271 -45.49 36.36 -13.46
N LYS A 272 -46.00 36.97 -12.36
CA LYS A 272 -46.87 38.15 -12.14
C LYS A 272 -48.26 38.00 -12.80
N GLU A 273 -49.41 38.31 -12.17
CA GLU A 273 -49.66 39.11 -10.94
C GLU A 273 -50.95 38.72 -10.14
N ASN A 274 -51.14 39.35 -8.97
CA ASN A 274 -52.05 39.08 -7.82
C ASN A 274 -53.58 39.08 -8.06
N LEU A 275 -54.36 38.47 -7.12
CA LEU A 275 -55.33 39.18 -6.24
C LEU A 275 -55.79 38.38 -4.99
N ALA A 276 -56.57 39.05 -4.11
CA ALA A 276 -57.17 38.70 -2.79
C ALA A 276 -57.60 37.23 -2.52
N GLN A 277 -57.47 36.66 -1.30
CA GLN A 277 -58.26 36.86 -0.05
C GLN A 277 -59.75 36.43 -0.22
N GLU A 278 -60.42 35.61 0.63
CA GLU A 278 -60.18 35.23 2.05
C GLU A 278 -60.57 33.77 2.43
N SER A 279 -60.18 33.36 3.64
CA SER A 279 -60.87 32.47 4.61
C SER A 279 -61.10 30.95 4.38
N SER A 280 -60.60 30.19 5.37
CA SER A 280 -61.19 28.98 5.99
C SER A 280 -61.62 27.76 5.16
N GLY A 281 -60.84 26.68 5.30
CA GLY A 281 -61.37 25.31 5.48
C GLY A 281 -61.53 24.45 4.22
N GLN A 282 -60.58 23.53 4.00
CA GLN A 282 -60.74 22.41 3.07
C GLN A 282 -60.00 21.16 3.57
N GLU A 283 -60.57 19.99 3.28
CA GLU A 283 -59.98 18.68 3.59
C GLU A 283 -59.10 18.13 2.44
N GLN A 284 -58.27 17.13 2.78
CA GLN A 284 -57.74 16.09 1.90
C GLN A 284 -56.93 16.51 0.65
N GLY A 285 -55.60 16.32 0.74
CA GLY A 285 -54.67 16.39 -0.40
C GLY A 285 -53.38 15.62 -0.13
N VAL A 286 -53.37 14.31 -0.38
CA VAL A 286 -52.22 13.43 -0.04
C VAL A 286 -51.17 13.42 -1.15
N THR A 287 -50.04 14.08 -0.92
CA THR A 287 -48.74 13.68 -1.48
C THR A 287 -47.68 13.71 -0.39
N SER A 288 -46.94 12.60 -0.24
CA SER A 288 -45.97 12.42 0.84
C SER A 288 -44.65 13.11 0.50
N ASN A 289 -44.39 14.26 1.11
CA ASN A 289 -43.04 14.83 1.18
C ASN A 289 -42.14 13.85 1.94
N THR A 290 -41.22 13.18 1.25
CA THR A 290 -40.29 12.23 1.87
C THR A 290 -39.29 12.99 2.74
N SER A 291 -39.36 12.75 4.05
CA SER A 291 -38.50 13.36 5.06
C SER A 291 -37.03 13.02 4.81
N ASP A 292 -36.24 14.01 4.37
CA ASP A 292 -34.77 13.93 4.41
C ASP A 292 -34.32 14.01 5.88
N SER A 293 -34.28 12.85 6.52
CA SER A 293 -33.78 12.66 7.88
C SER A 293 -33.37 11.22 8.08
N GLU A 294 -32.15 10.86 7.69
CA GLU A 294 -31.47 9.70 8.26
C GLU A 294 -29.94 9.86 8.26
N SER A 295 -29.30 9.43 9.35
CA SER A 295 -27.84 9.41 9.57
C SER A 295 -27.05 10.72 9.37
N SER A 296 -26.77 11.42 10.46
CA SER A 296 -25.70 12.43 10.55
C SER A 296 -24.31 11.77 10.66
N SER A 297 -23.93 11.00 9.64
CA SER A 297 -22.66 10.29 9.51
C SER A 297 -21.46 11.25 9.37
N LYS A 298 -20.99 11.75 10.51
CA LYS A 298 -19.83 12.66 10.60
C LYS A 298 -18.54 12.02 10.10
N GLY A 299 -18.22 12.22 8.83
CA GLY A 299 -16.84 12.37 8.37
C GLY A 299 -15.96 11.13 8.41
N GLN A 300 -16.48 9.96 8.05
CA GLN A 300 -15.65 9.03 7.29
C GLN A 300 -15.69 9.49 5.83
N GLU A 301 -14.59 10.07 5.34
CA GLU A 301 -14.26 9.89 3.92
C GLU A 301 -14.11 8.37 3.69
N ASP A 302 -14.53 7.85 2.53
CA ASP A 302 -14.33 6.43 2.20
C ASP A 302 -12.86 6.07 2.42
N THR A 303 -12.55 5.17 3.37
CA THR A 303 -11.16 4.77 3.65
C THR A 303 -10.62 3.97 2.46
N ILE A 304 -9.94 4.67 1.55
CA ILE A 304 -9.35 4.04 0.38
C ILE A 304 -8.08 3.31 0.80
N LEU A 305 -8.14 1.98 0.77
CA LEU A 305 -6.99 1.12 0.91
C LEU A 305 -5.98 1.43 -0.21
N SER A 306 -4.83 1.97 0.17
CA SER A 306 -3.75 2.36 -0.75
C SER A 306 -2.40 1.86 -0.21
N TYR A 307 -1.64 2.72 0.45
CA TYR A 307 -0.38 2.37 1.11
C TYR A 307 -0.35 2.89 2.54
N GLU A 308 0.05 2.02 3.46
CA GLU A 308 0.36 2.33 4.86
C GLU A 308 1.88 2.47 5.01
N PRO A 309 2.42 3.58 5.55
CA PRO A 309 3.85 3.68 5.86
C PRO A 309 4.20 2.79 7.05
N VAL A 310 5.32 2.07 6.97
CA VAL A 310 5.72 1.11 8.01
C VAL A 310 7.17 1.27 8.45
N THR A 311 7.46 0.89 9.68
CA THR A 311 8.83 0.78 10.22
C THR A 311 9.11 -0.64 10.69
N ARG A 312 10.39 -1.04 10.65
CA ARG A 312 10.84 -2.35 11.11
C ARG A 312 11.14 -2.29 12.61
N GLN A 313 10.49 -3.14 13.40
CA GLN A 313 10.71 -3.31 14.83
C GLN A 313 11.20 -4.74 15.13
N GLU A 314 12.06 -4.87 16.13
CA GLU A 314 12.48 -6.17 16.68
C GLU A 314 11.61 -6.59 17.88
N ILE A 315 11.28 -7.88 17.98
CA ILE A 315 10.45 -8.45 19.04
C ILE A 315 11.01 -9.79 19.56
N HIS A 316 10.76 -10.05 20.85
CA HIS A 316 11.22 -11.25 21.57
C HIS A 316 10.06 -12.08 22.14
N TYR A 317 8.88 -12.01 21.51
CA TYR A 317 7.68 -12.76 21.88
C TYR A 317 7.00 -13.33 20.61
N ALA A 318 6.23 -14.41 20.74
CA ALA A 318 5.47 -14.96 19.63
C ALA A 318 4.14 -14.20 19.43
N ARG A 319 3.94 -13.61 18.24
CA ARG A 319 2.77 -12.77 17.94
C ARG A 319 1.45 -13.55 18.10
N PRO A 320 0.40 -12.95 18.70
CA PRO A 320 -0.95 -13.54 18.66
C PRO A 320 -1.45 -13.66 17.22
N VAL A 321 -2.31 -14.63 16.94
CA VAL A 321 -2.92 -14.86 15.63
C VAL A 321 -4.44 -14.73 15.75
N ILE A 322 -5.04 -13.96 14.85
CA ILE A 322 -6.50 -13.81 14.75
C ILE A 322 -6.90 -14.23 13.32
N VAL A 323 -7.73 -15.26 13.20
CA VAL A 323 -8.33 -15.68 11.93
C VAL A 323 -9.77 -15.16 11.87
N LEU A 324 -10.07 -14.34 10.87
CA LEU A 324 -11.39 -13.75 10.65
C LEU A 324 -12.02 -14.26 9.36
N GLY A 325 -13.34 -14.29 9.31
CA GLY A 325 -14.11 -14.71 8.13
C GLY A 325 -14.69 -16.13 8.24
N PRO A 326 -15.10 -16.72 7.11
CA PRO A 326 -15.72 -18.05 7.05
C PRO A 326 -14.73 -19.15 7.44
N MET A 327 -15.22 -20.24 8.05
CA MET A 327 -14.45 -21.43 8.45
C MET A 327 -13.31 -21.19 9.45
N LYS A 328 -13.20 -20.00 10.07
CA LYS A 328 -12.16 -19.66 11.07
C LYS A 328 -12.04 -20.69 12.20
N ASP A 329 -13.16 -21.27 12.63
CA ASP A 329 -13.24 -22.14 13.81
C ASP A 329 -12.43 -23.42 13.57
N ARG A 330 -12.70 -24.07 12.44
CA ARG A 330 -11.97 -25.27 12.01
C ARG A 330 -10.50 -24.97 11.73
N VAL A 331 -10.16 -23.81 11.17
CA VAL A 331 -8.75 -23.41 11.01
C VAL A 331 -8.05 -23.27 12.37
N ASN A 332 -8.70 -22.68 13.36
CA ASN A 332 -8.14 -22.55 14.72
C ASN A 332 -7.94 -23.92 15.37
N ASP A 333 -8.93 -24.82 15.27
CA ASP A 333 -8.86 -26.19 15.80
C ASP A 333 -7.76 -27.02 15.12
N ASP A 334 -7.68 -26.96 13.79
CA ASP A 334 -6.67 -27.66 12.98
C ASP A 334 -5.25 -27.13 13.33
N LEU A 335 -5.04 -25.81 13.49
CA LEU A 335 -3.76 -25.23 13.90
C LEU A 335 -3.30 -25.72 15.29
N ILE A 336 -4.21 -25.68 16.28
CA ILE A 336 -3.88 -26.05 17.68
C ILE A 336 -3.59 -27.55 17.79
N SER A 337 -4.34 -28.40 17.06
CA SER A 337 -4.18 -29.85 17.09
C SER A 337 -2.98 -30.36 16.29
N GLU A 338 -2.63 -29.74 15.16
CA GLU A 338 -1.46 -30.12 14.35
C GLU A 338 -0.13 -29.65 14.98
N PHE A 339 -0.09 -28.45 15.58
CA PHE A 339 1.15 -27.90 16.18
C PHE A 339 0.95 -27.39 17.63
N PRO A 340 0.59 -28.26 18.60
CA PRO A 340 0.38 -27.88 20.00
C PRO A 340 1.64 -27.38 20.72
N HIS A 341 2.82 -27.48 20.10
CA HIS A 341 4.06 -26.87 20.58
C HIS A 341 4.22 -25.41 20.11
N LYS A 342 3.70 -25.04 18.92
CA LYS A 342 3.81 -23.69 18.31
C LYS A 342 2.63 -22.79 18.66
N PHE A 343 1.43 -23.36 18.78
CA PHE A 343 0.20 -22.65 19.12
C PHE A 343 -0.29 -22.93 20.54
N GLY A 344 -1.17 -22.06 21.02
CA GLY A 344 -1.96 -22.27 22.24
C GLY A 344 -3.07 -21.24 22.39
N SER A 345 -4.07 -21.56 23.19
CA SER A 345 -5.14 -20.63 23.58
C SER A 345 -4.78 -19.93 24.89
N CYS A 346 -5.20 -18.68 25.05
CA CYS A 346 -5.14 -17.98 26.34
C CYS A 346 -6.38 -18.26 27.18
N VAL A 347 -6.25 -18.26 28.51
CA VAL A 347 -7.38 -18.46 29.43
C VAL A 347 -8.20 -17.16 29.57
N PRO A 348 -9.49 -17.16 29.20
CA PRO A 348 -10.37 -16.00 29.36
C PRO A 348 -10.76 -15.77 30.83
N HIS A 349 -11.36 -14.63 31.13
CA HIS A 349 -11.90 -14.30 32.46
C HIS A 349 -13.43 -14.35 32.42
N THR A 350 -14.07 -14.69 33.54
CA THR A 350 -15.53 -14.55 33.70
C THR A 350 -15.93 -14.19 35.14
N THR A 351 -17.05 -13.47 35.30
CA THR A 351 -17.71 -13.28 36.61
C THR A 351 -18.62 -14.45 37.00
N ARG A 352 -18.84 -15.43 36.11
CA ARG A 352 -19.70 -16.58 36.38
C ARG A 352 -19.07 -17.45 37.47
N PRO A 353 -19.84 -17.94 38.47
CA PRO A 353 -19.35 -18.96 39.39
C PRO A 353 -18.80 -20.21 38.68
N ARG A 354 -17.66 -20.70 39.16
CA ARG A 354 -17.00 -21.93 38.72
C ARG A 354 -17.90 -23.15 38.95
N ARG A 355 -18.04 -24.02 37.95
CA ARG A 355 -18.74 -25.32 38.10
C ARG A 355 -17.82 -26.38 38.68
N GLU A 356 -18.39 -27.47 39.18
CA GLU A 356 -17.65 -28.59 39.79
C GLU A 356 -16.61 -29.21 38.85
N ASN A 357 -16.88 -29.20 37.54
CA ASN A 357 -16.02 -29.75 36.50
C ASN A 357 -15.04 -28.73 35.86
N GLU A 358 -14.96 -27.50 36.38
CA GLU A 358 -14.14 -26.41 35.82
C GLU A 358 -13.00 -26.04 36.79
N VAL A 359 -11.82 -25.72 36.26
CA VAL A 359 -10.59 -25.40 37.02
C VAL A 359 -10.19 -23.94 36.78
N ASP A 360 -9.96 -23.20 37.87
CA ASP A 360 -9.51 -21.80 37.81
C ASP A 360 -8.10 -21.70 37.23
N GLY A 361 -7.91 -20.75 36.31
CA GLY A 361 -6.66 -20.58 35.56
C GLY A 361 -6.40 -21.64 34.49
N GLN A 362 -7.37 -22.52 34.21
CA GLN A 362 -7.34 -23.45 33.07
C GLN A 362 -8.53 -23.22 32.12
N ASP A 363 -9.77 -23.30 32.63
CA ASP A 363 -10.97 -23.07 31.81
C ASP A 363 -11.29 -21.58 31.72
N TYR A 364 -11.31 -20.92 32.89
CA TYR A 364 -11.46 -19.48 33.05
C TYR A 364 -10.62 -19.00 34.24
N HIS A 365 -10.30 -17.71 34.28
CA HIS A 365 -10.04 -17.00 35.52
C HIS A 365 -11.38 -16.51 36.10
N PHE A 366 -11.76 -17.02 37.27
CA PHE A 366 -13.06 -16.75 37.89
C PHE A 366 -12.98 -15.50 38.79
N VAL A 367 -13.51 -14.37 38.28
CA VAL A 367 -13.41 -13.05 38.92
C VAL A 367 -14.56 -12.84 39.90
N ALA A 368 -14.25 -12.70 41.20
CA ALA A 368 -15.24 -12.64 42.26
C ALA A 368 -16.06 -11.33 42.35
N SER A 369 -15.55 -10.21 41.81
CA SER A 369 -16.25 -8.93 41.74
C SER A 369 -16.51 -8.55 40.29
N ARG A 370 -17.79 -8.32 39.97
CA ARG A 370 -18.21 -7.83 38.65
C ARG A 370 -17.73 -6.40 38.44
N GLU A 371 -17.80 -5.58 39.48
CA GLU A 371 -17.43 -4.17 39.52
C GLU A 371 -15.95 -3.98 39.18
N GLN A 372 -15.08 -4.86 39.71
CA GLN A 372 -13.66 -4.87 39.38
C GLN A 372 -13.42 -5.26 37.91
N MET A 373 -14.13 -6.26 37.37
CA MET A 373 -14.01 -6.61 35.95
C MET A 373 -14.53 -5.50 35.02
N GLU A 374 -15.63 -4.83 35.37
CA GLU A 374 -16.14 -3.67 34.62
C GLU A 374 -15.15 -2.51 34.64
N LYS A 375 -14.50 -2.25 35.78
CA LYS A 375 -13.40 -1.29 35.87
C LYS A 375 -12.19 -1.69 35.03
N ASP A 376 -11.79 -2.96 35.06
CA ASP A 376 -10.65 -3.44 34.25
C ASP A 376 -10.92 -3.39 32.74
N ILE A 377 -12.20 -3.50 32.33
CA ILE A 377 -12.65 -3.26 30.95
C ILE A 377 -12.54 -1.76 30.60
N GLN A 378 -12.92 -0.85 31.51
CA GLN A 378 -12.78 0.60 31.32
C GLN A 378 -11.31 1.04 31.27
N ASP A 379 -10.47 0.48 32.15
CA ASP A 379 -9.01 0.65 32.17
C ASP A 379 -8.31 -0.01 30.94
N SER A 380 -9.08 -0.51 29.96
CA SER A 380 -8.60 -1.11 28.70
C SER A 380 -7.68 -2.33 28.86
N LYS A 381 -7.77 -3.07 29.98
CA LYS A 381 -6.99 -4.29 30.24
C LYS A 381 -7.50 -5.51 29.46
N PHE A 382 -8.64 -5.39 28.78
CA PHE A 382 -9.30 -6.43 27.99
C PHE A 382 -9.23 -6.14 26.49
N ILE A 383 -8.81 -7.13 25.68
CA ILE A 383 -8.79 -7.03 24.22
C ILE A 383 -10.20 -7.18 23.63
N GLU A 384 -11.05 -7.95 24.30
CA GLU A 384 -12.47 -8.11 24.02
C GLU A 384 -13.19 -8.48 25.33
N ALA A 385 -14.44 -8.02 25.48
CA ALA A 385 -15.32 -8.39 26.58
C ALA A 385 -16.79 -8.25 26.17
N GLY A 386 -17.67 -9.04 26.79
CA GLY A 386 -19.12 -9.02 26.56
C GLY A 386 -19.91 -9.65 27.71
N GLN A 387 -21.23 -9.44 27.73
CA GLN A 387 -22.15 -10.01 28.70
C GLN A 387 -22.95 -11.16 28.07
N PHE A 388 -23.04 -12.29 28.76
CA PHE A 388 -23.86 -13.44 28.37
C PHE A 388 -24.47 -14.09 29.61
N ASN A 389 -25.79 -14.29 29.62
CA ASN A 389 -26.57 -14.77 30.77
C ASN A 389 -26.16 -14.04 32.07
N ASP A 390 -26.18 -12.70 32.01
CA ASP A 390 -25.83 -11.73 33.06
C ASP A 390 -24.44 -11.84 33.71
N ASN A 391 -23.59 -12.68 33.15
CA ASN A 391 -22.18 -12.78 33.52
C ASN A 391 -21.31 -12.12 32.45
N LEU A 392 -20.22 -11.50 32.89
CA LEU A 392 -19.21 -10.95 31.98
C LEU A 392 -18.24 -12.04 31.58
N TYR A 393 -17.76 -11.94 30.34
CA TYR A 393 -16.71 -12.77 29.77
C TYR A 393 -15.73 -11.84 29.03
N GLY A 394 -14.44 -12.14 29.05
CA GLY A 394 -13.48 -11.34 28.29
C GLY A 394 -12.06 -11.91 28.29
N THR A 395 -11.28 -11.54 27.29
CA THR A 395 -9.89 -11.94 27.15
C THR A 395 -8.98 -10.79 27.55
N SER A 396 -8.18 -10.97 28.59
CA SER A 396 -7.28 -9.90 29.08
C SER A 396 -6.01 -9.81 28.23
N VAL A 397 -5.45 -8.60 28.11
CA VAL A 397 -4.14 -8.36 27.46
C VAL A 397 -3.05 -9.23 28.12
N GLN A 398 -3.14 -9.43 29.44
CA GLN A 398 -2.18 -10.22 30.20
C GLN A 398 -2.29 -11.72 29.90
N SER A 399 -3.49 -12.29 29.76
CA SER A 399 -3.68 -13.69 29.32
C SER A 399 -3.03 -13.96 27.96
N VAL A 400 -3.14 -13.02 27.02
CA VAL A 400 -2.53 -13.13 25.68
C VAL A 400 -1.01 -12.99 25.75
N ARG A 401 -0.51 -11.99 26.48
CA ARG A 401 0.92 -11.74 26.68
C ARG A 401 1.62 -12.95 27.32
N ALA A 402 1.01 -13.56 28.33
CA ALA A 402 1.54 -14.74 29.00
C ALA A 402 1.67 -15.99 28.11
N VAL A 403 0.93 -16.09 26.99
CA VAL A 403 1.12 -17.13 25.97
C VAL A 403 2.23 -16.73 24.99
N ALA A 404 2.23 -15.48 24.55
CA ALA A 404 3.24 -14.92 23.64
C ALA A 404 4.68 -14.98 24.21
N GLU A 405 4.85 -14.66 25.49
CA GLU A 405 6.13 -14.72 26.22
C GLU A 405 6.63 -16.15 26.46
N ARG A 406 5.74 -17.16 26.40
CA ARG A 406 6.11 -18.59 26.41
C ARG A 406 6.56 -19.10 25.04
N GLY A 407 6.77 -18.21 24.07
CA GLY A 407 7.19 -18.55 22.70
C GLY A 407 6.09 -19.20 21.85
N LYS A 408 4.82 -19.11 22.27
CA LYS A 408 3.68 -19.68 21.53
C LYS A 408 2.83 -18.60 20.88
N HIS A 409 2.43 -18.84 19.64
CA HIS A 409 1.43 -18.03 18.97
C HIS A 409 0.07 -18.24 19.65
N CYS A 410 -0.41 -17.20 20.31
CA CYS A 410 -1.73 -17.23 20.94
C CYS A 410 -2.82 -17.17 19.86
N ILE A 411 -3.55 -18.27 19.65
CA ILE A 411 -4.76 -18.28 18.82
C ILE A 411 -5.87 -17.55 19.58
N LEU A 412 -6.60 -16.68 18.89
CA LEU A 412 -7.64 -15.85 19.46
C LEU A 412 -8.92 -15.92 18.62
N ASP A 413 -10.00 -16.42 19.22
CA ASP A 413 -11.35 -16.21 18.70
C ASP A 413 -11.94 -14.92 19.28
N VAL A 414 -11.88 -13.85 18.49
CA VAL A 414 -12.27 -12.48 18.87
C VAL A 414 -12.74 -11.69 17.65
N SER A 415 -13.47 -10.59 17.85
CA SER A 415 -13.82 -9.68 16.75
C SER A 415 -12.63 -8.85 16.25
N GLY A 416 -12.77 -8.23 15.07
CA GLY A 416 -11.74 -7.35 14.48
C GLY A 416 -11.34 -6.15 15.37
N ASN A 417 -12.17 -5.77 16.34
CA ASN A 417 -11.83 -4.71 17.30
C ASN A 417 -10.67 -5.09 18.22
N ALA A 418 -10.46 -6.38 18.49
CA ALA A 418 -9.32 -6.87 19.27
C ALA A 418 -7.98 -6.60 18.58
N ILE A 419 -7.94 -6.53 17.24
CA ILE A 419 -6.71 -6.19 16.48
C ILE A 419 -6.21 -4.80 16.93
N LYS A 420 -7.12 -3.82 16.99
CA LYS A 420 -6.82 -2.42 17.38
C LYS A 420 -6.30 -2.37 18.82
N ARG A 421 -6.93 -3.09 19.76
CA ARG A 421 -6.49 -3.15 21.16
C ARG A 421 -5.15 -3.87 21.33
N LEU A 422 -4.86 -4.91 20.55
CA LEU A 422 -3.57 -5.62 20.57
C LEU A 422 -2.43 -4.81 19.94
N GLN A 423 -2.71 -3.97 18.94
CA GLN A 423 -1.75 -2.97 18.43
C GLN A 423 -1.44 -1.91 19.50
N GLN A 424 -2.47 -1.37 20.18
CA GLN A 424 -2.30 -0.44 21.31
C GLN A 424 -1.52 -1.07 22.48
N ALA A 425 -1.73 -2.36 22.76
CA ALA A 425 -0.99 -3.13 23.76
C ALA A 425 0.43 -3.56 23.33
N GLN A 426 0.89 -3.09 22.16
CA GLN A 426 2.19 -3.40 21.53
C GLN A 426 2.45 -4.91 21.31
N LEU A 427 1.39 -5.70 21.10
CA LEU A 427 1.48 -7.13 20.79
C LEU A 427 1.41 -7.42 19.28
N TYR A 428 0.89 -6.49 18.47
CA TYR A 428 0.91 -6.50 16.99
C TYR A 428 0.58 -7.87 16.37
N PRO A 429 -0.71 -8.29 16.39
CA PRO A 429 -1.10 -9.64 15.99
C PRO A 429 -0.85 -9.91 14.50
N VAL A 430 -0.84 -11.18 14.13
CA VAL A 430 -1.00 -11.64 12.75
C VAL A 430 -2.50 -11.79 12.49
N ALA A 431 -3.10 -10.78 11.86
CA ALA A 431 -4.53 -10.76 11.56
C ALA A 431 -4.75 -11.27 10.13
N ILE A 432 -5.41 -12.40 9.96
CA ILE A 432 -5.63 -13.03 8.65
C ILE A 432 -7.12 -13.08 8.36
N PHE A 433 -7.53 -12.52 7.22
CA PHE A 433 -8.93 -12.52 6.79
C PHE A 433 -9.16 -13.53 5.66
N ILE A 434 -10.00 -14.53 5.91
CA ILE A 434 -10.49 -15.48 4.91
C ILE A 434 -11.60 -14.77 4.13
N LYS A 435 -11.32 -14.39 2.88
CA LYS A 435 -12.25 -13.67 2.02
C LYS A 435 -12.96 -14.63 1.06
N PRO A 436 -14.29 -14.83 1.16
CA PRO A 436 -15.02 -15.69 0.24
C PRO A 436 -14.94 -15.15 -1.19
N LYS A 437 -14.81 -16.05 -2.18
CA LYS A 437 -14.83 -15.68 -3.60
C LYS A 437 -16.26 -15.36 -4.07
N THR A 438 -17.20 -16.25 -3.78
CA THR A 438 -18.64 -16.11 -4.05
C THR A 438 -19.46 -16.83 -2.97
N ILE A 439 -20.80 -16.80 -3.07
CA ILE A 439 -21.71 -17.54 -2.18
C ILE A 439 -21.67 -19.05 -2.48
N GLU A 440 -21.51 -19.40 -3.75
CA GLU A 440 -21.43 -20.79 -4.23
C GLU A 440 -20.18 -21.48 -3.67
N ALA A 441 -19.03 -20.80 -3.70
CA ALA A 441 -17.79 -21.31 -3.09
C ALA A 441 -17.92 -21.57 -1.58
N LEU A 442 -18.72 -20.77 -0.86
CA LEU A 442 -19.02 -21.02 0.55
C LEU A 442 -19.87 -22.29 0.74
N MET A 443 -20.85 -22.52 -0.14
CA MET A 443 -21.66 -23.74 -0.11
C MET A 443 -20.87 -24.99 -0.52
N GLU A 444 -19.89 -24.87 -1.43
CA GLU A 444 -19.02 -25.98 -1.81
C GLU A 444 -18.08 -26.39 -0.67
N MET A 445 -17.50 -25.41 0.04
CA MET A 445 -16.68 -25.63 1.24
C MET A 445 -17.51 -26.18 2.43
N ASN A 446 -18.76 -25.73 2.60
CA ASN A 446 -19.65 -26.19 3.67
C ASN A 446 -21.02 -26.66 3.14
N ARG A 447 -21.03 -27.85 2.52
CA ARG A 447 -22.20 -28.49 1.88
C ARG A 447 -23.40 -28.77 2.79
N ARG A 448 -23.33 -28.44 4.08
CA ARG A 448 -24.42 -28.54 5.05
C ARG A 448 -25.19 -27.22 5.22
N GLN A 449 -24.68 -26.10 4.71
CA GLN A 449 -25.33 -24.79 4.83
C GLN A 449 -26.33 -24.52 3.70
N THR A 450 -27.41 -23.81 4.01
CA THR A 450 -28.36 -23.33 3.01
C THR A 450 -27.84 -22.06 2.32
N TYR A 451 -28.36 -21.74 1.13
CA TYR A 451 -27.99 -20.52 0.40
C TYR A 451 -28.19 -19.24 1.24
N GLU A 452 -29.27 -19.17 2.02
CA GLU A 452 -29.54 -18.04 2.91
C GLU A 452 -28.49 -17.91 4.03
N GLN A 453 -28.01 -19.02 4.58
CA GLN A 453 -26.93 -19.04 5.57
C GLN A 453 -25.60 -18.63 4.93
N ALA A 454 -25.29 -19.16 3.74
CA ALA A 454 -24.08 -18.80 3.00
C ALA A 454 -24.07 -17.31 2.60
N ASN A 455 -25.20 -16.76 2.18
CA ASN A 455 -25.36 -15.32 1.90
C ASN A 455 -25.13 -14.49 3.18
N LYS A 456 -25.72 -14.85 4.32
CA LYS A 456 -25.50 -14.17 5.62
C LYS A 456 -24.03 -14.22 6.07
N VAL A 457 -23.33 -15.31 5.79
CA VAL A 457 -21.87 -15.44 6.02
C VAL A 457 -21.08 -14.55 5.06
N PHE A 458 -21.46 -14.50 3.79
CA PHE A 458 -20.85 -13.65 2.76
C PHE A 458 -20.99 -12.16 3.11
N ASP A 459 -22.20 -11.68 3.39
CA ASP A 459 -22.47 -10.28 3.77
C ASP A 459 -21.70 -9.87 5.03
N LYS A 460 -21.64 -10.76 6.03
CA LYS A 460 -20.85 -10.53 7.26
C LYS A 460 -19.34 -10.44 6.94
N ALA A 461 -18.83 -11.27 6.04
CA ALA A 461 -17.44 -11.21 5.61
C ALA A 461 -17.14 -9.92 4.83
N MET A 462 -18.00 -9.52 3.89
CA MET A 462 -17.84 -8.27 3.15
C MET A 462 -17.88 -7.03 4.05
N LYS A 463 -18.74 -7.03 5.09
CA LYS A 463 -18.72 -5.96 6.10
C LYS A 463 -17.42 -5.95 6.92
N LEU A 464 -16.90 -7.12 7.33
CA LEU A 464 -15.62 -7.21 8.03
C LEU A 464 -14.45 -6.69 7.17
N GLU A 465 -14.46 -6.96 5.86
CA GLU A 465 -13.48 -6.37 4.93
C GLU A 465 -13.58 -4.84 4.87
N GLN A 466 -14.80 -4.29 4.79
CA GLN A 466 -15.02 -2.84 4.75
C GLN A 466 -14.63 -2.14 6.07
N GLU A 467 -14.87 -2.77 7.23
CA GLU A 467 -14.69 -2.16 8.56
C GLU A 467 -13.26 -2.37 9.13
N PHE A 468 -12.54 -3.42 8.71
CA PHE A 468 -11.23 -3.79 9.24
C PHE A 468 -10.14 -4.03 8.18
N GLY A 469 -10.41 -3.80 6.90
CA GLY A 469 -9.48 -4.09 5.78
C GLY A 469 -8.16 -3.32 5.76
N GLU A 470 -7.97 -2.30 6.61
CA GLU A 470 -6.68 -1.63 6.82
C GLU A 470 -5.82 -2.30 7.93
N TYR A 471 -6.41 -3.15 8.79
CA TYR A 471 -5.73 -3.78 9.93
C TYR A 471 -5.30 -5.23 9.68
N PHE A 472 -5.68 -5.83 8.55
CA PHE A 472 -5.29 -7.21 8.25
C PHE A 472 -3.81 -7.28 7.85
N THR A 473 -3.13 -8.32 8.32
CA THR A 473 -1.77 -8.66 7.88
C THR A 473 -1.79 -9.33 6.51
N ALA A 474 -2.83 -10.12 6.22
CA ALA A 474 -3.04 -10.77 4.93
C ALA A 474 -4.53 -11.06 4.67
N ILE A 475 -4.89 -11.11 3.38
CA ILE A 475 -6.20 -11.58 2.90
C ILE A 475 -6.00 -12.89 2.15
N VAL A 476 -6.72 -13.95 2.54
CA VAL A 476 -6.59 -15.29 1.97
C VAL A 476 -7.86 -15.63 1.18
N GLN A 477 -7.65 -16.07 -0.07
CA GLN A 477 -8.67 -16.70 -0.90
C GLN A 477 -8.19 -18.06 -1.40
N GLY A 478 -9.11 -19.01 -1.54
CA GLY A 478 -8.89 -20.32 -2.13
C GLY A 478 -10.22 -20.95 -2.58
N ASP A 479 -10.15 -22.09 -3.24
CA ASP A 479 -11.31 -22.88 -3.68
C ASP A 479 -11.57 -24.09 -2.77
N SER A 480 -10.59 -24.50 -1.96
CA SER A 480 -10.75 -25.53 -0.92
C SER A 480 -10.25 -25.04 0.44
N LEU A 481 -10.73 -25.66 1.52
CA LEU A 481 -10.29 -25.33 2.87
C LEU A 481 -8.83 -25.70 3.09
N GLU A 482 -8.35 -26.78 2.48
CA GLU A 482 -6.98 -27.28 2.55
C GLU A 482 -6.00 -26.28 1.90
N GLU A 483 -6.41 -25.65 0.79
CA GLU A 483 -5.66 -24.56 0.15
C GLU A 483 -5.58 -23.31 1.06
N ILE A 484 -6.73 -22.91 1.64
CA ILE A 484 -6.83 -21.78 2.58
C ILE A 484 -5.96 -22.04 3.82
N TYR A 485 -6.05 -23.23 4.40
CA TYR A 485 -5.29 -23.65 5.57
C TYR A 485 -3.78 -23.68 5.31
N SER A 486 -3.36 -24.22 4.16
CA SER A 486 -1.95 -24.21 3.73
C SER A 486 -1.40 -22.78 3.59
N LYS A 487 -2.16 -21.88 2.94
CA LYS A 487 -1.81 -20.45 2.84
C LYS A 487 -1.71 -19.78 4.21
N ILE A 488 -2.65 -20.07 5.12
CA ILE A 488 -2.64 -19.54 6.49
C ILE A 488 -1.38 -20.00 7.25
N LYS A 489 -1.01 -21.28 7.15
CA LYS A 489 0.23 -21.79 7.77
C LYS A 489 1.48 -21.07 7.22
N GLN A 490 1.58 -20.88 5.91
CA GLN A 490 2.70 -20.14 5.31
C GLN A 490 2.76 -18.68 5.80
N ILE A 491 1.62 -17.97 5.80
CA ILE A 491 1.54 -16.58 6.28
C ILE A 491 1.95 -16.47 7.76
N ILE A 492 1.56 -17.41 8.61
CA ILE A 492 1.98 -17.43 10.02
C ILE A 492 3.49 -17.69 10.13
N GLU A 493 4.05 -18.59 9.33
CA GLU A 493 5.50 -18.85 9.29
C GLU A 493 6.29 -17.58 8.89
N ASP A 494 5.93 -16.98 7.75
CA ASP A 494 6.58 -15.77 7.21
C ASP A 494 6.49 -14.56 8.17
N GLN A 495 5.43 -14.52 9.00
CA GLN A 495 5.17 -13.46 9.98
C GLN A 495 5.65 -13.79 11.41
N SER A 496 6.27 -14.96 11.64
CA SER A 496 6.73 -15.42 12.96
C SER A 496 8.14 -14.97 13.36
N GLY A 497 8.91 -14.40 12.42
CA GLY A 497 10.28 -13.94 12.67
C GLY A 497 10.39 -12.75 13.65
N HIS A 498 11.57 -12.62 14.26
CA HIS A 498 11.88 -11.56 15.24
C HIS A 498 11.77 -10.11 14.72
N TYR A 499 11.69 -9.90 13.40
CA TYR A 499 11.55 -8.57 12.81
C TYR A 499 10.18 -8.40 12.16
N ILE A 500 9.39 -7.47 12.70
CA ILE A 500 8.04 -7.15 12.24
C ILE A 500 7.98 -5.78 11.57
N TRP A 501 6.96 -5.57 10.74
CA TRP A 501 6.64 -4.28 10.14
C TRP A 501 5.40 -3.69 10.82
N ILE A 502 5.60 -2.64 11.61
CA ILE A 502 4.52 -1.93 12.31
C ILE A 502 4.12 -0.65 11.56
N PRO A 503 2.87 -0.16 11.72
CA PRO A 503 2.46 1.12 11.15
C PRO A 503 3.32 2.29 11.68
N SER A 504 3.73 3.18 10.79
CA SER A 504 4.49 4.39 11.11
C SER A 504 3.56 5.60 11.30
N SER A 505 3.97 6.55 12.13
CA SER A 505 3.33 7.86 12.25
C SER A 505 3.81 8.89 11.23
N GLU A 506 4.82 8.55 10.41
CA GLU A 506 5.24 9.36 9.27
C GLU A 506 4.15 9.41 8.20
N LYS A 507 4.02 10.54 7.50
CA LYS A 507 3.05 10.71 6.40
C LYS A 507 3.69 10.45 5.04
N LEU A 508 2.91 9.83 4.16
CA LEU A 508 3.20 9.62 2.72
C LEU A 508 2.81 10.84 1.89
#